data_AF-A0A959HNK7-F1
#
_entry.id   AF-A0A959HNK7-F1
#
_cell.length_a   1.000
_cell.length_b   1.000
_cell.length_c   1.000
_cell.angle_alpha   90.00
_cell.angle_beta   90.00
_cell.angle_gamma   90.00
#
_symmetry.space_group_name_H-M   'P 1'
#
loop_
_entity.id
_entity.type
_entity.pdbx_description
1 polymer ?
#
loop_
_entity_poly.entity_id
_entity_poly.type
_entity_poly.pdbx_seq_one_letter_code
_entity_poly.pdbx_strand_id
1 'polypeptide(L)'
;MKRFSYTIGIFFLMAMAMVFWQCEKDSLYSNQNTTLETRGKGGTKGGGQTDLAGNNLSYPVLWTDGYAKLLRGSEGTVLQDGEWWYVWGEDPIDPNYPIFSCQPNPADPSLCLSGTIPGDGISPVFKAFIQKDALNEWQAENVTPIGETYVDLIDWGDNLESVDWYTKSQVRTEVVLYKNVTEPMLQYEMRHVSGWGIDEAHGMKADVSSEDPYVLPCYQPVVYSHCARLLIQKLNVPREAVPMGALVWQEGEGWTEADGITDNLINPPIFNGPVYGGGDGPGYYAAEVNVKGKIVYGYTWNVKTLNEGAGDYRITFSLDNLGPVALNTHFGPGTGILMPVEEVIVAASEGTGGGAQAFVDAANDLTYMDVRILNRSGGSKKPSKLPTLSNWGF
;
A
#
# COMPACT_ATOMS: atom_id res chain seq x y z
N MET A 1 40.21 -12.20 39.44
CA MET A 1 40.50 -10.90 38.79
C MET A 1 40.87 -11.21 37.35
N LYS A 2 40.27 -10.73 36.27
CA LYS A 2 39.16 -9.81 36.01
C LYS A 2 38.53 -10.29 34.69
N ARG A 3 37.19 -10.34 34.64
CA ARG A 3 36.40 -10.32 33.40
C ARG A 3 36.29 -8.86 32.95
N PHE A 4 36.58 -8.55 31.69
CA PHE A 4 36.30 -7.30 30.94
C PHE A 4 36.79 -7.62 29.51
N SER A 5 36.13 -7.39 28.38
CA SER A 5 34.99 -6.55 28.02
C SER A 5 34.51 -7.05 26.64
N TYR A 6 33.23 -7.44 26.49
CA TYR A 6 32.62 -7.82 25.20
C TYR A 6 31.25 -7.14 25.08
N THR A 7 31.21 -5.82 25.32
CA THR A 7 29.95 -5.07 25.42
C THR A 7 30.01 -3.70 24.74
N ILE A 8 30.81 -3.55 23.68
CA ILE A 8 30.90 -2.29 22.92
C ILE A 8 30.42 -2.44 21.45
N GLY A 9 30.18 -3.66 20.96
CA GLY A 9 29.79 -3.89 19.56
C GLY A 9 28.29 -3.83 19.23
N ILE A 10 27.40 -3.91 20.23
CA ILE A 10 25.95 -4.08 19.98
C ILE A 10 25.17 -2.75 20.15
N PHE A 11 25.68 -1.82 20.96
CA PHE A 11 25.00 -0.54 21.19
C PHE A 11 25.13 0.47 20.04
N PHE A 12 26.16 0.33 19.19
CA PHE A 12 26.36 1.23 18.05
C PHE A 12 25.51 0.85 16.83
N LEU A 13 25.14 -0.44 16.69
CA LEU A 13 24.28 -0.93 15.61
C LEU A 13 22.79 -0.66 15.87
N MET A 14 22.36 -0.64 17.14
CA MET A 14 20.99 -0.22 17.51
C MET A 14 20.76 1.29 17.40
N ALA A 15 21.79 2.13 17.59
CA ALA A 15 21.64 3.58 17.51
C ALA A 15 21.50 4.10 16.06
N MET A 16 22.09 3.40 15.07
CA MET A 16 21.82 3.71 13.65
C MET A 16 20.40 3.33 13.26
N ALA A 17 19.89 2.18 13.68
CA ALA A 17 18.52 1.74 13.37
C ALA A 17 17.41 2.67 13.90
N MET A 18 17.67 3.44 14.97
CA MET A 18 16.68 4.39 15.52
C MET A 18 16.62 5.75 14.80
N VAL A 19 17.64 6.10 13.99
CA VAL A 19 17.64 7.36 13.22
C VAL A 19 17.02 7.16 11.83
N PHE A 20 16.94 5.92 11.34
CA PHE A 20 16.30 5.58 10.06
C PHE A 20 14.79 5.26 10.15
N TRP A 21 14.21 5.24 11.35
CA TRP A 21 12.82 4.81 11.58
C TRP A 21 11.80 5.96 11.76
N GLN A 22 12.19 7.21 11.52
CA GLN A 22 11.26 8.34 11.55
C GLN A 22 10.53 8.57 10.22
N CYS A 23 10.81 7.78 9.18
CA CYS A 23 10.26 8.00 7.84
C CYS A 23 9.06 7.10 7.47
N GLU A 24 8.61 6.22 8.37
CA GLU A 24 7.43 5.38 8.14
C GLU A 24 6.73 5.09 9.46
N LYS A 25 6.14 6.13 10.04
CA LYS A 25 4.99 5.97 10.93
C LYS A 25 3.81 6.43 10.12
N ASP A 26 3.05 5.49 9.56
CA ASP A 26 1.64 5.66 9.21
C ASP A 26 1.10 4.35 8.66
N SER A 27 0.37 3.64 9.51
CA SER A 27 -0.39 2.43 9.19
C SER A 27 -1.50 2.77 8.19
N LEU A 28 -1.59 1.99 7.12
CA LEU A 28 -2.59 2.19 6.05
C LEU A 28 -3.94 1.59 6.47
N TYR A 29 -4.66 2.27 7.36
CA TYR A 29 -6.06 1.98 7.62
C TYR A 29 -6.94 2.45 6.45
N SER A 30 -7.05 1.63 5.40
CA SER A 30 -8.03 1.87 4.35
C SER A 30 -9.41 1.37 4.81
N ASN A 31 -10.28 2.30 5.19
CA ASN A 31 -11.71 2.01 5.31
C ASN A 31 -12.23 1.48 3.96
N GLN A 32 -13.01 0.41 4.04
CA GLN A 32 -13.54 -0.34 2.89
C GLN A 32 -14.34 0.58 1.95
N ASN A 33 -13.69 1.07 0.89
CA ASN A 33 -14.27 1.48 -0.40
C ASN A 33 -13.28 2.28 -1.28
N THR A 34 -11.96 2.10 -1.16
CA THR A 34 -11.04 2.66 -2.17
C THR A 34 -11.15 1.85 -3.46
N THR A 35 -11.90 2.38 -4.42
CA THR A 35 -11.87 1.93 -5.81
C THR A 35 -10.54 2.37 -6.40
N LEU A 36 -9.83 1.46 -7.08
CA LEU A 36 -8.73 1.79 -8.00
C LEU A 36 -9.18 2.98 -8.86
N GLU A 37 -8.51 4.11 -8.72
CA GLU A 37 -9.01 5.36 -9.29
C GLU A 37 -8.84 5.33 -10.80
N THR A 38 -9.99 5.39 -11.47
CA THR A 38 -10.10 5.30 -12.91
C THR A 38 -9.53 6.57 -13.55
N ARG A 39 -8.61 6.39 -14.49
CA ARG A 39 -8.14 7.46 -15.38
C ARG A 39 -9.33 7.99 -16.20
N GLY A 40 -9.83 9.17 -15.85
CA GLY A 40 -10.87 9.85 -16.62
C GLY A 40 -10.35 10.29 -17.98
N LYS A 41 -10.94 9.77 -19.07
CA LYS A 41 -10.77 10.32 -20.42
C LYS A 41 -12.07 10.95 -20.91
N GLY A 42 -12.03 12.26 -21.07
CA GLY A 42 -12.65 13.06 -22.13
C GLY A 42 -14.09 12.73 -22.52
N GLY A 43 -15.03 13.49 -21.95
CA GLY A 43 -16.41 13.56 -22.42
C GLY A 43 -17.00 14.94 -22.15
N THR A 44 -17.01 15.80 -23.16
CA THR A 44 -17.59 17.16 -23.15
C THR A 44 -19.00 17.20 -22.54
N LYS A 45 -19.21 17.96 -21.45
CA LYS A 45 -20.26 19.00 -21.28
C LYS A 45 -20.41 19.49 -19.82
N GLY A 46 -20.08 20.77 -19.61
CA GLY A 46 -20.95 21.75 -18.94
C GLY A 46 -21.22 21.60 -17.44
N GLY A 47 -20.33 22.19 -16.63
CA GLY A 47 -20.50 22.44 -15.19
C GLY A 47 -19.12 22.45 -14.55
N GLY A 48 -18.73 23.55 -13.89
CA GLY A 48 -17.37 23.80 -13.40
C GLY A 48 -16.92 22.82 -12.31
N GLN A 49 -16.57 21.61 -12.72
CA GLN A 49 -15.86 20.60 -11.96
C GLN A 49 -14.51 20.48 -12.66
N THR A 50 -13.44 20.88 -11.98
CA THR A 50 -12.08 20.65 -12.47
C THR A 50 -11.91 19.15 -12.67
N ASP A 51 -11.58 18.72 -13.89
CA ASP A 51 -11.20 17.33 -14.15
C ASP A 51 -10.03 17.01 -13.21
N LEU A 52 -10.23 16.10 -12.25
CA LEU A 52 -9.17 15.72 -11.30
C LEU A 52 -8.01 15.13 -12.09
N ALA A 53 -6.82 15.70 -11.90
CA ALA A 53 -5.60 15.17 -12.48
C ALA A 53 -5.15 13.91 -11.72
N GLY A 54 -4.33 13.09 -12.38
CA GLY A 54 -3.68 11.96 -11.72
C GLY A 54 -2.65 12.41 -10.68
N ASN A 55 -2.23 11.46 -9.83
CA ASN A 55 -1.23 11.71 -8.79
C ASN A 55 0.15 12.05 -9.37
N ASN A 56 0.90 12.87 -8.63
CA ASN A 56 2.29 13.22 -8.95
C ASN A 56 3.24 12.26 -8.24
N LEU A 57 4.43 12.05 -8.78
CA LEU A 57 5.43 11.22 -8.09
C LEU A 57 6.07 12.06 -6.98
N SER A 58 5.88 11.69 -5.71
CA SER A 58 6.51 12.34 -4.56
C SER A 58 7.54 11.47 -3.86
N TYR A 59 7.50 10.16 -4.10
CA TYR A 59 8.43 9.18 -3.54
C TYR A 59 9.33 8.62 -4.66
N PRO A 60 10.65 8.56 -4.47
CA PRO A 60 11.56 8.19 -5.53
C PRO A 60 11.43 6.72 -5.95
N VAL A 61 11.69 6.43 -7.21
CA VAL A 61 11.50 5.10 -7.81
C VAL A 61 12.66 4.66 -8.71
N LEU A 62 12.97 3.37 -8.65
CA LEU A 62 13.87 2.66 -9.55
C LEU A 62 13.06 1.88 -10.61
N TRP A 63 13.26 2.19 -11.88
CA TRP A 63 12.63 1.51 -13.03
C TRP A 63 13.50 0.35 -13.50
N THR A 64 13.36 -0.83 -12.90
CA THR A 64 14.40 -1.87 -12.96
C THR A 64 14.37 -2.71 -14.24
N ASP A 65 13.20 -2.98 -14.82
CA ASP A 65 13.08 -3.79 -16.05
C ASP A 65 13.30 -2.98 -17.36
N GLY A 66 13.88 -1.77 -17.25
CA GLY A 66 14.05 -0.87 -18.40
C GLY A 66 12.73 -0.31 -18.95
N TYR A 67 11.66 -0.33 -18.14
CA TYR A 67 10.36 0.23 -18.47
C TYR A 67 9.91 1.20 -17.38
N ALA A 68 9.72 2.46 -17.75
CA ALA A 68 9.17 3.50 -16.88
C ALA A 68 7.69 3.75 -17.19
N LYS A 69 6.90 4.01 -16.15
CA LYS A 69 5.52 4.49 -16.34
C LYS A 69 5.53 5.94 -16.82
N LEU A 70 4.48 6.31 -17.56
CA LEU A 70 4.23 7.72 -17.85
C LEU A 70 3.83 8.44 -16.55
N LEU A 71 4.68 9.35 -16.11
CA LEU A 71 4.44 10.21 -14.95
C LEU A 71 3.87 11.56 -15.39
N ARG A 72 3.27 12.26 -14.42
CA ARG A 72 2.83 13.65 -14.57
C ARG A 72 3.98 14.61 -14.26
N GLY A 73 4.07 15.74 -14.97
CA GLY A 73 5.17 16.69 -14.82
C GLY A 73 6.47 16.24 -15.49
N SER A 74 7.59 16.78 -15.03
CA SER A 74 8.94 16.39 -15.46
C SER A 74 9.90 16.48 -14.28
N GLU A 75 10.78 15.51 -14.14
CA GLU A 75 11.81 15.50 -13.11
C GLU A 75 12.62 16.81 -13.11
N GLY A 76 12.89 17.33 -11.91
CA GLY A 76 13.60 18.59 -11.71
C GLY A 76 12.77 19.86 -12.00
N THR A 77 11.51 19.71 -12.41
CA THR A 77 10.58 20.83 -12.59
C THR A 77 9.42 20.71 -11.62
N VAL A 78 9.09 21.82 -10.96
CA VAL A 78 7.95 21.93 -10.04
C VAL A 78 7.06 23.06 -10.52
N LEU A 79 5.78 22.75 -10.72
CA LEU A 79 4.70 23.71 -11.01
C LEU A 79 3.74 23.73 -9.82
N GLN A 80 3.42 24.93 -9.35
CA GLN A 80 2.66 25.21 -8.13
C GLN A 80 1.54 26.24 -8.40
N ASP A 81 0.96 26.20 -9.60
CA ASP A 81 -0.02 27.20 -10.07
C ASP A 81 -1.47 26.85 -9.66
N GLY A 82 -1.69 25.69 -9.01
CA GLY A 82 -2.99 25.14 -8.67
C GLY A 82 -3.45 25.39 -7.24
N GLU A 83 -4.43 24.60 -6.80
CA GLU A 83 -4.96 24.66 -5.45
C GLU A 83 -3.89 24.32 -4.41
N TRP A 84 -3.89 25.05 -3.29
CA TRP A 84 -3.05 24.78 -2.13
C TRP A 84 -3.83 25.06 -0.85
N TRP A 85 -3.45 24.38 0.23
CA TRP A 85 -4.05 24.54 1.56
C TRP A 85 -2.96 24.86 2.59
N TYR A 86 -3.36 25.49 3.69
CA TYR A 86 -2.51 25.55 4.86
C TYR A 86 -2.53 24.21 5.59
N VAL A 87 -1.36 23.77 6.06
CA VAL A 87 -1.19 22.57 6.89
C VAL A 87 -0.24 22.86 8.04
N TRP A 88 -0.44 22.21 9.18
CA TRP A 88 0.41 22.33 10.36
C TRP A 88 0.33 21.06 11.22
N GLY A 89 1.03 21.03 12.35
CA GLY A 89 0.97 19.92 13.30
C GLY A 89 1.55 18.60 12.76
N GLU A 90 1.23 17.50 13.44
CA GLU A 90 1.61 16.15 12.99
C GLU A 90 0.65 15.66 11.91
N ASP A 91 1.15 14.88 10.94
CA ASP A 91 0.25 14.21 10.00
C ASP A 91 -0.58 13.16 10.74
N PRO A 92 -1.87 13.04 10.43
CA PRO A 92 -2.74 12.10 11.10
C PRO A 92 -2.45 10.67 10.63
N ILE A 93 -2.30 9.76 11.58
CA ILE A 93 -1.99 8.36 11.31
C ILE A 93 -3.24 7.61 10.82
N ASP A 94 -4.41 7.95 11.36
CA ASP A 94 -5.68 7.28 11.04
C ASP A 94 -6.89 8.23 11.23
N PRO A 95 -8.10 7.83 10.79
CA PRO A 95 -9.31 8.67 10.87
C PRO A 95 -9.73 9.17 12.25
N ASN A 96 -9.18 8.61 13.33
CA ASN A 96 -9.40 9.08 14.70
C ASN A 96 -8.51 10.28 15.06
N TYR A 97 -7.49 10.58 14.26
CA TYR A 97 -6.62 11.73 14.43
C TYR A 97 -7.16 12.94 13.64
N PRO A 98 -7.03 14.16 14.21
CA PRO A 98 -7.45 15.38 13.51
C PRO A 98 -6.56 15.66 12.31
N ILE A 99 -7.17 16.08 11.19
CA ILE A 99 -6.44 16.67 10.06
C ILE A 99 -6.20 18.15 10.37
N PHE A 100 -4.95 18.55 10.45
CA PHE A 100 -4.54 19.92 10.76
C PHE A 100 -4.31 20.73 9.49
N SER A 101 -5.41 21.19 8.89
CA SER A 101 -5.38 21.96 7.65
C SER A 101 -6.51 23.01 7.56
N CYS A 102 -6.36 23.96 6.63
CA CYS A 102 -7.47 24.80 6.19
C CYS A 102 -7.26 25.33 4.76
N GLN A 103 -8.36 25.51 4.03
CA GLN A 103 -8.35 26.24 2.76
C GLN A 103 -8.05 27.72 3.00
N PRO A 104 -7.26 28.37 2.12
CA PRO A 104 -7.08 29.82 2.17
C PRO A 104 -8.37 30.55 1.79
N ASN A 105 -8.58 31.73 2.37
CA ASN A 105 -9.71 32.58 2.02
C ASN A 105 -9.45 33.28 0.66
N PRO A 106 -10.35 33.15 -0.33
CA PRO A 106 -10.16 33.80 -1.63
C PRO A 106 -10.10 35.34 -1.58
N ALA A 107 -10.70 35.97 -0.56
CA ALA A 107 -10.68 37.42 -0.38
C ALA A 107 -9.44 37.92 0.36
N ASP A 108 -8.86 37.09 1.23
CA ASP A 108 -7.64 37.38 1.98
C ASP A 108 -6.85 36.08 2.21
N PRO A 109 -5.90 35.75 1.32
CA PRO A 109 -5.16 34.49 1.40
C PRO A 109 -4.34 34.31 2.68
N SER A 110 -4.16 35.34 3.51
CA SER A 110 -3.49 35.22 4.81
C SER A 110 -4.33 34.54 5.90
N LEU A 111 -5.62 34.33 5.63
CA LEU A 111 -6.58 33.70 6.53
C LEU A 111 -7.09 32.37 5.97
N CYS A 112 -7.52 31.47 6.85
CA CYS A 112 -8.35 30.34 6.47
C CYS A 112 -9.71 30.83 5.92
N LEU A 113 -10.41 29.99 5.16
CA LEU A 113 -11.75 30.27 4.62
C LEU A 113 -12.77 30.68 5.70
N SER A 114 -12.59 30.19 6.94
CA SER A 114 -13.34 30.56 8.14
C SER A 114 -13.08 31.99 8.65
N GLY A 115 -12.09 32.70 8.12
CA GLY A 115 -11.60 33.99 8.61
C GLY A 115 -10.63 33.91 9.78
N THR A 116 -10.17 32.70 10.15
CA THR A 116 -9.19 32.51 11.23
C THR A 116 -7.76 32.54 10.71
N ILE A 117 -6.81 32.88 11.56
CA ILE A 117 -5.38 32.75 11.22
C ILE A 117 -5.04 31.26 11.11
N PRO A 118 -4.32 30.81 10.06
CA PRO A 118 -3.88 29.42 9.93
C PRO A 118 -2.96 28.98 11.08
N GLY A 119 -3.05 27.71 11.46
CA GLY A 119 -2.25 27.14 12.55
C GLY A 119 -3.00 27.02 13.88
N ASP A 120 -2.30 26.44 14.86
CA ASP A 120 -2.74 26.25 16.26
C ASP A 120 -2.02 27.21 17.24
N GLY A 121 -1.17 28.11 16.70
CA GLY A 121 -0.36 29.05 17.48
C GLY A 121 0.92 28.46 18.09
N ILE A 122 1.22 27.18 17.82
CA ILE A 122 2.38 26.45 18.36
C ILE A 122 3.19 25.83 17.22
N SER A 123 2.52 25.11 16.34
CA SER A 123 3.07 24.38 15.22
C SER A 123 3.46 25.33 14.08
N PRO A 124 4.55 25.05 13.34
CA PRO A 124 4.84 25.75 12.11
C PRO A 124 3.74 25.51 11.08
N VAL A 125 3.41 26.55 10.31
CA VAL A 125 2.44 26.49 9.23
C VAL A 125 3.17 26.38 7.90
N PHE A 126 2.65 25.54 7.02
CA PHE A 126 3.16 25.31 5.66
C PHE A 126 2.04 25.44 4.64
N LYS A 127 2.42 25.52 3.36
CA LYS A 127 1.51 25.27 2.25
C LYS A 127 1.58 23.79 1.85
N ALA A 128 0.47 23.23 1.43
CA ALA A 128 0.38 21.93 0.77
C ALA A 128 -0.29 22.11 -0.60
N PHE A 129 0.48 21.97 -1.67
CA PHE A 129 -0.02 22.07 -3.04
C PHE A 129 -0.73 20.78 -3.44
N ILE A 130 -2.02 20.86 -3.78
CA ILE A 130 -2.89 19.70 -3.98
C ILE A 130 -2.40 18.87 -5.15
N GLN A 131 -2.22 17.58 -4.90
CA GLN A 131 -1.65 16.65 -5.88
C GLN A 131 -2.58 16.37 -7.08
N LYS A 132 -3.89 16.24 -6.85
CA LYS A 132 -4.86 15.95 -7.91
C LYS A 132 -5.37 17.21 -8.65
N ASP A 133 -4.70 18.35 -8.45
CA ASP A 133 -4.95 19.56 -9.22
C ASP A 133 -4.06 19.60 -10.47
N ALA A 134 -4.66 19.79 -11.64
CA ALA A 134 -4.01 19.79 -12.97
C ALA A 134 -2.92 20.86 -13.17
N LEU A 135 -2.88 21.90 -12.33
CA LEU A 135 -1.89 22.97 -12.39
C LEU A 135 -0.70 22.76 -11.43
N ASN A 136 -0.78 21.77 -10.54
CA ASN A 136 0.34 21.39 -9.68
C ASN A 136 1.06 20.14 -10.20
N GLU A 137 2.29 20.27 -10.69
CA GLU A 137 3.05 19.17 -11.28
C GLU A 137 4.43 19.03 -10.66
N TRP A 138 4.84 17.81 -10.33
CA TRP A 138 6.18 17.53 -9.85
C TRP A 138 6.52 16.04 -10.00
N GLN A 139 7.82 15.73 -9.95
CA GLN A 139 8.31 14.35 -9.87
C GLN A 139 9.51 14.28 -8.94
N ALA A 140 9.43 13.42 -7.95
CA ALA A 140 10.57 12.95 -7.18
C ALA A 140 11.60 12.29 -8.12
N GLU A 141 12.80 12.10 -7.59
CA GLU A 141 13.89 11.49 -8.36
C GLU A 141 13.48 10.10 -8.84
N ASN A 142 13.73 9.83 -10.11
CA ASN A 142 13.40 8.52 -10.67
C ASN A 142 14.42 8.11 -11.73
N VAL A 143 14.89 6.87 -11.63
CA VAL A 143 16.06 6.43 -12.41
C VAL A 143 15.89 4.98 -12.87
N THR A 144 16.44 4.68 -14.04
CA THR A 144 16.61 3.30 -14.52
C THR A 144 18.01 2.83 -14.10
N PRO A 145 18.15 1.94 -13.10
CA PRO A 145 19.46 1.44 -12.70
C PRO A 145 20.12 0.60 -13.81
N ILE A 146 21.45 0.49 -13.75
CA ILE A 146 22.23 -0.33 -14.69
C ILE A 146 22.40 -1.73 -14.11
N GLY A 147 21.97 -2.74 -14.86
CA GLY A 147 22.11 -4.16 -14.49
C GLY A 147 20.97 -4.67 -13.61
N GLU A 148 21.18 -5.86 -13.06
CA GLU A 148 20.21 -6.53 -12.19
C GLU A 148 20.00 -5.76 -10.89
N THR A 149 18.75 -5.70 -10.43
CA THR A 149 18.37 -5.07 -9.17
C THR A 149 17.73 -6.07 -8.23
N TYR A 150 18.34 -6.24 -7.06
CA TYR A 150 17.81 -7.09 -5.98
C TYR A 150 17.02 -6.25 -4.98
N VAL A 151 15.75 -6.58 -4.81
CA VAL A 151 14.85 -5.96 -3.82
C VAL A 151 15.32 -6.30 -2.41
N ASP A 152 15.38 -5.31 -1.52
CA ASP A 152 15.78 -5.54 -0.12
C ASP A 152 14.58 -5.77 0.79
N LEU A 153 13.46 -5.11 0.52
CA LEU A 153 12.28 -5.14 1.38
C LEU A 153 10.99 -5.17 0.55
N ILE A 154 10.00 -5.90 1.04
CA ILE A 154 8.66 -6.01 0.44
C ILE A 154 7.62 -5.68 1.50
N ASP A 155 6.67 -4.83 1.16
CA ASP A 155 5.50 -4.51 1.97
C ASP A 155 4.24 -5.06 1.29
N TRP A 156 3.48 -5.92 1.97
CA TRP A 156 2.22 -6.51 1.50
C TRP A 156 0.97 -5.75 1.95
N GLY A 157 1.17 -4.63 2.67
CA GLY A 157 0.11 -3.81 3.25
C GLY A 157 -0.57 -4.47 4.45
N ASP A 158 -0.81 -3.67 5.49
CA ASP A 158 -1.31 -4.11 6.80
C ASP A 158 -2.65 -4.87 6.78
N ASN A 159 -3.48 -4.68 5.75
CA ASN A 159 -4.86 -5.20 5.73
C ASN A 159 -4.93 -6.72 5.54
N LEU A 160 -3.98 -7.33 4.82
CA LEU A 160 -3.97 -8.78 4.62
C LEU A 160 -3.54 -9.53 5.89
N GLU A 161 -2.82 -8.84 6.77
CA GLU A 161 -2.19 -9.40 7.96
C GLU A 161 -3.03 -9.24 9.23
N SER A 162 -4.12 -8.46 9.21
CA SER A 162 -4.80 -8.02 10.44
C SER A 162 -6.28 -8.38 10.56
N VAL A 163 -6.93 -8.88 9.50
CA VAL A 163 -8.40 -9.05 9.46
C VAL A 163 -8.83 -10.40 8.92
N ASP A 164 -9.84 -10.99 9.57
CA ASP A 164 -10.58 -12.15 9.05
C ASP A 164 -11.44 -11.74 7.84
N TRP A 165 -11.23 -12.42 6.72
CA TRP A 165 -11.97 -12.17 5.48
C TRP A 165 -13.12 -13.16 5.29
N TYR A 166 -14.17 -12.74 4.59
CA TYR A 166 -15.37 -13.54 4.37
C TYR A 166 -15.68 -13.66 2.88
N THR A 167 -16.54 -14.62 2.52
CA THR A 167 -17.03 -14.82 1.15
C THR A 167 -17.80 -13.63 0.53
N LYS A 168 -17.96 -12.52 1.24
CA LYS A 168 -18.57 -11.27 0.75
C LYS A 168 -17.65 -10.06 0.84
N SER A 169 -16.39 -10.27 1.22
CA SER A 169 -15.42 -9.20 1.39
C SER A 169 -14.91 -8.65 0.05
N GLN A 170 -14.41 -7.42 0.10
CA GLN A 170 -13.45 -6.90 -0.86
C GLN A 170 -12.10 -6.91 -0.18
N VAL A 171 -11.18 -7.72 -0.69
CA VAL A 171 -9.83 -7.85 -0.16
C VAL A 171 -8.93 -7.00 -1.03
N ARG A 172 -8.32 -5.96 -0.45
CA ARG A 172 -7.35 -5.13 -1.15
C ARG A 172 -5.97 -5.72 -0.94
N THR A 173 -5.26 -5.92 -2.04
CA THR A 173 -3.86 -6.34 -2.04
C THR A 173 -3.04 -5.18 -2.59
N GLU A 174 -2.09 -4.72 -1.81
CA GLU A 174 -1.13 -3.69 -2.19
C GLU A 174 0.26 -4.21 -1.92
N VAL A 175 1.12 -4.20 -2.95
CA VAL A 175 2.51 -4.59 -2.79
C VAL A 175 3.39 -3.39 -3.11
N VAL A 176 4.42 -3.19 -2.28
CA VAL A 176 5.48 -2.22 -2.55
C VAL A 176 6.82 -2.91 -2.40
N LEU A 177 7.70 -2.70 -3.36
CA LEU A 177 9.07 -3.21 -3.34
C LEU A 177 10.01 -2.05 -3.02
N TYR A 178 11.05 -2.31 -2.25
CA TYR A 178 12.02 -1.30 -1.82
C TYR A 178 13.46 -1.75 -2.04
N LYS A 179 14.33 -0.78 -2.31
CA LYS A 179 15.78 -0.98 -2.39
C LYS A 179 16.48 -0.02 -1.44
N ASN A 180 17.40 -0.52 -0.64
CA ASN A 180 18.31 0.30 0.14
C ASN A 180 19.42 0.85 -0.78
N VAL A 181 19.63 2.16 -0.74
CA VAL A 181 20.66 2.87 -1.50
C VAL A 181 21.60 3.61 -0.57
N THR A 182 22.84 3.83 -1.02
CA THR A 182 23.85 4.57 -0.23
C THR A 182 23.80 6.06 -0.46
N GLU A 183 23.48 6.48 -1.68
CA GLU A 183 23.23 7.88 -2.02
C GLU A 183 21.71 8.11 -1.96
N PRO A 184 21.24 9.05 -1.15
CA PRO A 184 19.81 9.27 -1.01
C PRO A 184 19.24 9.89 -2.28
N MET A 185 18.05 9.43 -2.64
CA MET A 185 17.26 10.01 -3.72
C MET A 185 16.35 11.12 -3.20
N LEU A 186 16.04 12.10 -4.05
CA LEU A 186 15.14 13.20 -3.70
C LEU A 186 13.70 12.71 -3.57
N GLN A 187 13.11 12.93 -2.40
CA GLN A 187 11.69 12.75 -2.10
C GLN A 187 11.04 14.09 -1.78
N TYR A 188 9.79 14.31 -2.19
CA TYR A 188 9.00 15.45 -1.75
C TYR A 188 8.20 15.09 -0.49
N GLU A 189 8.22 15.97 0.50
CA GLU A 189 7.41 15.78 1.72
C GLU A 189 5.93 16.01 1.39
N MET A 190 5.09 15.01 1.65
CA MET A 190 3.65 15.06 1.43
C MET A 190 2.92 15.26 2.74
N ARG A 191 1.79 15.98 2.70
CA ARG A 191 0.95 16.29 3.86
C ARG A 191 -0.49 15.91 3.60
N HIS A 192 -1.16 15.35 4.61
CA HIS A 192 -2.59 15.07 4.54
C HIS A 192 -3.35 16.39 4.62
N VAL A 193 -4.14 16.69 3.60
CA VAL A 193 -4.88 17.94 3.48
C VAL A 193 -6.35 17.78 3.89
N SER A 194 -7.06 16.77 3.38
CA SER A 194 -8.48 16.60 3.71
C SER A 194 -8.98 15.19 3.44
N GLY A 195 -10.16 14.88 4.00
CA GLY A 195 -10.92 13.67 3.69
C GLY A 195 -10.22 12.38 4.11
N TRP A 196 -10.90 11.26 3.85
CA TRP A 196 -10.41 9.91 4.16
C TRP A 196 -10.94 8.94 3.09
N GLY A 197 -10.20 7.87 2.81
CA GLY A 197 -10.61 6.89 1.80
C GLY A 197 -10.70 7.51 0.41
N ILE A 198 -11.88 7.48 -0.23
CA ILE A 198 -12.05 7.99 -1.60
C ILE A 198 -11.93 9.50 -1.74
N ASP A 199 -12.18 10.24 -0.66
CA ASP A 199 -12.11 11.70 -0.65
C ASP A 199 -10.78 12.19 -0.05
N GLU A 200 -9.82 11.28 0.14
CA GLU A 200 -8.51 11.59 0.71
C GLU A 200 -7.69 12.45 -0.25
N ALA A 201 -7.23 13.59 0.23
CA ALA A 201 -6.42 14.54 -0.49
C ALA A 201 -5.11 14.82 0.26
N HIS A 202 -4.01 14.76 -0.49
CA HIS A 202 -2.66 15.08 -0.03
C HIS A 202 -2.06 16.15 -0.92
N GLY A 203 -1.10 16.89 -0.37
CA GLY A 203 -0.37 17.91 -1.11
C GLY A 203 1.12 17.94 -0.77
N MET A 204 1.91 18.44 -1.71
CA MET A 204 3.35 18.64 -1.51
C MET A 204 3.58 19.83 -0.59
N LYS A 205 4.32 19.61 0.49
CA LYS A 205 4.66 20.61 1.48
C LYS A 205 5.63 21.65 0.90
N ALA A 206 5.36 22.91 1.17
CA ALA A 206 6.16 24.04 0.74
C ALA A 206 6.19 25.14 1.81
N ASP A 207 7.23 25.97 1.76
CA ASP A 207 7.31 27.16 2.61
C ASP A 207 6.16 28.12 2.30
N VAL A 208 5.63 28.79 3.32
CA VAL A 208 4.48 29.71 3.13
C VAL A 208 4.86 30.92 2.27
N SER A 209 6.10 31.39 2.41
CA SER A 209 6.58 32.65 1.84
C SER A 209 7.29 32.47 0.50
N SER A 210 8.26 31.55 0.42
CA SER A 210 9.00 31.31 -0.82
C SER A 210 8.32 30.30 -1.74
N GLU A 211 7.39 29.51 -1.20
CA GLU A 211 6.76 28.37 -1.88
C GLU A 211 7.75 27.27 -2.29
N ASP A 212 8.99 27.35 -1.80
CA ASP A 212 9.99 26.33 -2.04
C ASP A 212 9.51 24.98 -1.46
N PRO A 213 9.51 23.91 -2.27
CA PRO A 213 9.14 22.58 -1.80
C PRO A 213 10.07 22.06 -0.72
N TYR A 214 9.51 21.34 0.25
CA TYR A 214 10.31 20.58 1.20
C TYR A 214 10.73 19.25 0.57
N VAL A 215 12.05 19.04 0.54
CA VAL A 215 12.66 17.81 0.02
C VAL A 215 13.30 17.01 1.15
N LEU A 216 13.17 15.70 1.09
CA LEU A 216 13.70 14.75 2.06
C LEU A 216 14.71 13.81 1.37
N PRO A 217 15.82 13.43 2.04
CA PRO A 217 16.70 12.38 1.54
C PRO A 217 16.04 11.01 1.76
N CYS A 218 15.87 10.24 0.68
CA CYS A 218 15.32 8.90 0.74
C CYS A 218 16.40 7.85 0.47
N TYR A 219 16.71 7.03 1.47
CA TYR A 219 17.65 5.92 1.34
C TYR A 219 16.98 4.60 0.95
N GLN A 220 15.67 4.62 0.73
CA GLN A 220 14.87 3.44 0.46
C GLN A 220 13.84 3.71 -0.66
N PRO A 221 14.27 4.05 -1.89
CA PRO A 221 13.36 4.22 -3.02
C PRO A 221 12.54 2.96 -3.29
N VAL A 222 11.38 3.16 -3.92
CA VAL A 222 10.55 2.04 -4.38
C VAL A 222 11.10 1.43 -5.66
N VAL A 223 10.87 0.13 -5.86
CA VAL A 223 11.31 -0.62 -7.03
C VAL A 223 10.09 -0.94 -7.91
N TYR A 224 10.17 -0.55 -9.17
CA TYR A 224 9.18 -0.90 -10.18
C TYR A 224 9.72 -1.94 -11.16
N SER A 225 9.06 -3.09 -11.18
CA SER A 225 9.17 -4.15 -12.17
C SER A 225 7.91 -4.17 -13.05
N HIS A 226 8.12 -4.11 -14.36
CA HIS A 226 7.04 -4.29 -15.34
C HIS A 226 6.65 -5.76 -15.51
N CYS A 227 7.55 -6.66 -15.10
CA CYS A 227 7.41 -8.11 -15.11
C CYS A 227 6.64 -8.67 -13.88
N ALA A 228 6.20 -7.82 -12.96
CA ALA A 228 5.43 -8.25 -11.80
C ALA A 228 4.06 -8.84 -12.18
N ARG A 229 3.62 -9.85 -11.42
CA ARG A 229 2.34 -10.54 -11.57
C ARG A 229 1.72 -10.82 -10.21
N LEU A 230 0.39 -10.76 -10.15
CA LEU A 230 -0.39 -11.21 -9.00
C LEU A 230 -1.23 -12.43 -9.39
N LEU A 231 -1.24 -13.42 -8.52
CA LEU A 231 -1.94 -14.68 -8.72
C LEU A 231 -2.66 -15.10 -7.44
N ILE A 232 -3.89 -15.61 -7.57
CA ILE A 232 -4.70 -16.09 -6.44
C ILE A 232 -5.17 -17.51 -6.74
N GLN A 233 -4.84 -18.44 -5.84
CA GLN A 233 -5.23 -19.86 -5.93
C GLN A 233 -5.85 -20.34 -4.63
N LYS A 234 -6.83 -21.25 -4.71
CA LYS A 234 -7.40 -21.89 -3.53
C LYS A 234 -6.58 -23.12 -3.15
N LEU A 235 -6.22 -23.23 -1.87
CA LEU A 235 -5.70 -24.46 -1.29
C LEU A 235 -6.86 -25.41 -0.98
N ASN A 236 -6.73 -26.67 -1.40
CA ASN A 236 -7.72 -27.73 -1.17
C ASN A 236 -7.55 -28.42 0.18
N VAL A 237 -6.45 -28.09 0.88
CA VAL A 237 -6.14 -28.51 2.25
C VAL A 237 -5.91 -27.28 3.12
N PRO A 238 -6.02 -27.38 4.46
CA PRO A 238 -5.56 -26.30 5.34
C PRO A 238 -4.11 -25.93 5.03
N ARG A 239 -3.76 -24.65 5.06
CA ARG A 239 -2.41 -24.15 4.75
C ARG A 239 -1.30 -24.87 5.54
N GLU A 240 -1.57 -25.26 6.78
CA GLU A 240 -0.62 -25.92 7.67
C GLU A 240 -0.40 -27.40 7.31
N ALA A 241 -1.27 -27.96 6.46
CA ALA A 241 -1.22 -29.33 5.99
C ALA A 241 -0.56 -29.49 4.62
N VAL A 242 -0.13 -28.39 3.98
CA VAL A 242 0.63 -28.44 2.72
C VAL A 242 2.03 -29.00 3.01
N PRO A 243 2.42 -30.18 2.49
CA PRO A 243 3.73 -30.72 2.75
C PRO A 243 4.82 -29.85 2.11
N MET A 244 5.95 -29.71 2.80
CA MET A 244 7.09 -28.95 2.29
C MET A 244 7.56 -29.52 0.95
N GLY A 245 7.68 -28.68 -0.08
CA GLY A 245 8.09 -29.08 -1.42
C GLY A 245 7.02 -29.82 -2.24
N ALA A 246 5.78 -29.93 -1.75
CA ALA A 246 4.70 -30.55 -2.51
C ALA A 246 4.11 -29.64 -3.59
N LEU A 247 4.34 -28.34 -3.50
CA LEU A 247 3.97 -27.36 -4.52
C LEU A 247 5.23 -26.80 -5.18
N VAL A 248 5.22 -26.73 -6.50
CA VAL A 248 6.26 -26.11 -7.33
C VAL A 248 5.67 -24.93 -8.09
N TRP A 249 6.48 -23.88 -8.27
CA TRP A 249 6.09 -22.72 -9.04
C TRP A 249 6.26 -22.99 -10.54
N GLN A 250 5.22 -22.68 -11.33
CA GLN A 250 5.27 -22.64 -12.79
C GLN A 250 5.06 -21.20 -13.22
N GLU A 251 6.08 -20.61 -13.81
CA GLU A 251 6.10 -19.21 -14.21
C GLU A 251 4.91 -18.86 -15.12
N GLY A 252 4.18 -17.80 -14.80
CA GLY A 252 2.97 -17.40 -15.52
C GLY A 252 1.73 -18.28 -15.32
N GLU A 253 1.87 -19.50 -14.80
CA GLU A 253 0.76 -20.44 -14.58
C GLU A 253 0.30 -20.52 -13.13
N GLY A 254 1.23 -20.45 -12.17
CA GLY A 254 0.95 -20.54 -10.74
C GLY A 254 1.60 -21.74 -10.06
N TRP A 255 1.18 -22.03 -8.82
CA TRP A 255 1.62 -23.21 -8.10
C TRP A 255 0.92 -24.46 -8.62
N THR A 256 1.67 -25.54 -8.81
CA THR A 256 1.15 -26.87 -9.14
C THR A 256 1.74 -27.92 -8.21
N GLU A 257 1.11 -29.08 -8.13
CA GLU A 257 1.68 -30.24 -7.46
C GLU A 257 3.04 -30.62 -8.05
N ALA A 258 3.99 -30.97 -7.17
CA ALA A 258 5.28 -31.52 -7.57
C ALA A 258 5.14 -32.92 -8.16
N ASP A 259 6.13 -33.34 -8.96
CA ASP A 259 6.17 -34.68 -9.55
C ASP A 259 6.00 -35.79 -8.49
N GLY A 260 5.03 -36.67 -8.71
CA GLY A 260 4.73 -37.79 -7.82
C GLY A 260 3.73 -37.47 -6.69
N ILE A 261 3.30 -36.22 -6.54
CA ILE A 261 2.17 -35.87 -5.68
C ILE A 261 0.88 -36.10 -6.45
N THR A 262 0.03 -36.99 -5.93
CA THR A 262 -1.28 -37.31 -6.54
C THR A 262 -2.46 -36.64 -5.83
N ASP A 263 -2.20 -36.05 -4.67
CA ASP A 263 -3.20 -35.32 -3.91
C ASP A 263 -3.49 -34.00 -4.63
N ASN A 264 -4.77 -33.63 -4.75
CA ASN A 264 -5.17 -32.34 -5.29
C ASN A 264 -5.02 -31.29 -4.17
N LEU A 265 -3.85 -30.66 -4.08
CA LEU A 265 -3.49 -29.74 -3.00
C LEU A 265 -3.88 -28.30 -3.33
N ILE A 266 -3.88 -27.93 -4.61
CA ILE A 266 -4.17 -26.56 -5.03
C ILE A 266 -4.97 -26.51 -6.32
N ASN A 267 -5.92 -25.58 -6.40
CA ASN A 267 -6.66 -25.34 -7.64
C ASN A 267 -5.87 -24.48 -8.63
N PRO A 268 -6.24 -24.51 -9.92
CA PRO A 268 -5.82 -23.50 -10.87
C PRO A 268 -6.13 -22.06 -10.38
N PRO A 269 -5.43 -21.05 -10.90
CA PRO A 269 -5.65 -19.67 -10.47
C PRO A 269 -7.08 -19.19 -10.75
N ILE A 270 -7.71 -18.61 -9.73
CA ILE A 270 -8.96 -17.85 -9.90
C ILE A 270 -8.68 -16.43 -10.40
N PHE A 271 -7.47 -15.92 -10.14
CA PHE A 271 -6.97 -14.68 -10.68
C PHE A 271 -5.51 -14.86 -11.08
N ASN A 272 -5.14 -14.32 -12.23
CA ASN A 272 -3.78 -14.34 -12.74
C ASN A 272 -3.60 -13.12 -13.65
N GLY A 273 -2.97 -12.06 -13.12
CA GLY A 273 -2.83 -10.78 -13.80
C GLY A 273 -1.39 -10.29 -13.78
N PRO A 274 -0.72 -10.15 -14.94
CA PRO A 274 0.55 -9.43 -15.02
C PRO A 274 0.32 -7.92 -15.06
N VAL A 275 1.25 -7.14 -14.51
CA VAL A 275 1.19 -5.67 -14.50
C VAL A 275 1.10 -5.07 -15.90
N TYR A 276 1.84 -5.63 -16.86
CA TYR A 276 1.81 -5.19 -18.25
C TYR A 276 0.49 -5.51 -18.98
N GLY A 277 -0.31 -6.45 -18.43
CA GLY A 277 -1.66 -6.74 -18.90
C GLY A 277 -2.73 -5.87 -18.23
N GLY A 278 -2.33 -5.00 -17.29
CA GLY A 278 -3.20 -4.10 -16.57
C GLY A 278 -3.81 -3.01 -17.47
N GLY A 279 -5.02 -2.59 -17.12
CA GLY A 279 -5.73 -1.47 -17.74
C GLY A 279 -6.34 -0.56 -16.69
N ASP A 280 -6.99 0.52 -17.14
CA ASP A 280 -7.71 1.43 -16.25
C ASP A 280 -9.04 0.78 -15.81
N GLY A 281 -9.32 0.80 -14.51
CA GLY A 281 -10.60 0.34 -13.93
C GLY A 281 -10.53 -0.96 -13.13
N PRO A 282 -11.67 -1.36 -12.53
CA PRO A 282 -11.70 -2.48 -11.58
C PRO A 282 -11.44 -3.82 -12.27
N GLY A 283 -10.68 -4.69 -11.60
CA GLY A 283 -10.42 -6.06 -12.04
C GLY A 283 -9.06 -6.27 -12.71
N TYR A 284 -8.30 -5.21 -12.96
CA TYR A 284 -6.91 -5.31 -13.38
C TYR A 284 -5.97 -5.29 -12.16
N TYR A 285 -4.89 -6.04 -12.27
CA TYR A 285 -3.71 -5.82 -11.45
C TYR A 285 -2.79 -4.84 -12.19
N ALA A 286 -2.47 -3.73 -11.55
CA ALA A 286 -1.64 -2.69 -12.15
C ALA A 286 -0.80 -2.01 -11.07
N ALA A 287 0.27 -1.33 -11.50
CA ALA A 287 0.96 -0.39 -10.63
C ALA A 287 0.52 1.05 -10.93
N GLU A 288 0.35 1.85 -9.90
CA GLU A 288 -0.05 3.25 -10.00
C GLU A 288 0.69 4.12 -8.97
N VAL A 289 0.67 5.43 -9.19
CA VAL A 289 1.12 6.39 -8.17
C VAL A 289 -0.05 6.61 -7.21
N ASN A 290 0.14 6.30 -5.92
CA ASN A 290 -0.90 6.45 -4.90
C ASN A 290 -1.02 7.91 -4.41
N VAL A 291 -1.95 8.17 -3.49
CA VAL A 291 -2.17 9.52 -2.92
C VAL A 291 -1.00 10.07 -2.10
N LYS A 292 -0.04 9.23 -1.68
CA LYS A 292 1.22 9.70 -1.07
C LYS A 292 2.34 9.91 -2.10
N GLY A 293 2.05 9.75 -3.39
CA GLY A 293 3.00 9.93 -4.49
C GLY A 293 3.98 8.78 -4.66
N LYS A 294 3.66 7.58 -4.18
CA LYS A 294 4.49 6.37 -4.24
C LYS A 294 3.97 5.38 -5.28
N ILE A 295 4.86 4.66 -5.98
CA ILE A 295 4.46 3.56 -6.87
C ILE A 295 4.04 2.35 -6.03
N VAL A 296 2.82 1.86 -6.24
CA VAL A 296 2.23 0.72 -5.54
C VAL A 296 1.59 -0.22 -6.56
N TYR A 297 1.74 -1.53 -6.38
CA TYR A 297 0.97 -2.52 -7.13
C TYR A 297 -0.34 -2.82 -6.44
N GLY A 298 -1.47 -2.57 -7.09
CA GLY A 298 -2.79 -2.70 -6.48
C GLY A 298 -3.69 -3.70 -7.19
N TYR A 299 -4.41 -4.50 -6.40
CA TYR A 299 -5.56 -5.28 -6.86
C TYR A 299 -6.66 -5.28 -5.79
N THR A 300 -7.91 -5.16 -6.23
CA THR A 300 -9.08 -5.38 -5.36
C THR A 300 -9.73 -6.71 -5.70
N TRP A 301 -9.52 -7.70 -4.86
CA TRP A 301 -10.15 -9.00 -4.96
C TRP A 301 -11.60 -8.95 -4.43
N ASN A 302 -12.56 -9.00 -5.35
CA ASN A 302 -13.98 -9.11 -5.01
C ASN A 302 -14.35 -10.57 -4.71
N VAL A 303 -14.17 -10.98 -3.46
CA VAL A 303 -14.41 -12.36 -3.01
C VAL A 303 -15.86 -12.77 -3.28
N LYS A 304 -16.83 -11.84 -3.24
CA LYS A 304 -18.24 -12.15 -3.53
C LYS A 304 -18.45 -12.79 -4.91
N THR A 305 -17.65 -12.38 -5.90
CA THR A 305 -17.82 -12.80 -7.30
C THR A 305 -16.73 -13.74 -7.78
N LEU A 306 -15.54 -13.68 -7.18
CA LEU A 306 -14.38 -14.46 -7.59
C LEU A 306 -13.88 -15.30 -6.41
N ASN A 307 -14.48 -16.45 -6.15
CA ASN A 307 -14.04 -17.37 -5.10
C ASN A 307 -14.49 -18.79 -5.43
N GLU A 308 -13.87 -19.76 -4.76
CA GLU A 308 -14.20 -21.18 -4.81
C GLU A 308 -14.71 -21.68 -3.44
N GLY A 309 -15.38 -20.81 -2.69
CA GLY A 309 -15.91 -21.06 -1.34
C GLY A 309 -14.94 -20.67 -0.22
N ALA A 310 -15.37 -20.90 1.03
CA ALA A 310 -14.50 -20.72 2.19
C ALA A 310 -13.31 -21.71 2.17
N GLY A 311 -12.21 -21.31 2.79
CA GLY A 311 -10.96 -22.06 2.81
C GLY A 311 -9.75 -21.14 2.83
N ASP A 312 -8.57 -21.72 2.67
CA ASP A 312 -7.32 -20.99 2.51
C ASP A 312 -7.05 -20.69 1.04
N TYR A 313 -6.56 -19.48 0.78
CA TYR A 313 -6.15 -19.03 -0.54
C TYR A 313 -4.71 -18.55 -0.47
N ARG A 314 -3.91 -18.93 -1.46
CA ARG A 314 -2.56 -18.43 -1.65
C ARG A 314 -2.60 -17.25 -2.61
N ILE A 315 -2.15 -16.09 -2.15
CA ILE A 315 -1.91 -14.91 -2.96
C ILE A 315 -0.41 -14.86 -3.23
N THR A 316 -0.01 -14.85 -4.50
CA THR A 316 1.40 -14.85 -4.92
C THR A 316 1.69 -13.60 -5.74
N PHE A 317 2.75 -12.89 -5.38
CA PHE A 317 3.38 -11.85 -6.18
C PHE A 317 4.67 -12.44 -6.77
N SER A 318 4.80 -12.47 -8.09
CA SER A 318 5.98 -13.01 -8.77
C SER A 318 6.57 -11.99 -9.75
N LEU A 319 7.86 -12.14 -10.02
CA LEU A 319 8.57 -11.40 -11.05
C LEU A 319 8.88 -12.38 -12.19
N ASP A 320 8.08 -12.31 -13.26
CA ASP A 320 8.16 -13.29 -14.35
C ASP A 320 8.93 -12.73 -15.55
N ASN A 321 9.90 -13.48 -16.05
CA ASN A 321 10.55 -13.30 -17.34
C ASN A 321 9.68 -13.74 -18.55
N LEU A 322 8.36 -13.51 -18.47
CA LEU A 322 7.38 -13.74 -19.54
C LEU A 322 6.84 -12.42 -20.12
N GLY A 323 7.31 -11.28 -19.60
CA GLY A 323 6.83 -9.96 -19.96
C GLY A 323 7.30 -9.44 -21.32
N PRO A 324 6.78 -8.27 -21.74
CA PRO A 324 7.19 -7.60 -22.98
C PRO A 324 8.58 -6.97 -22.89
N VAL A 325 9.18 -6.95 -21.70
CA VAL A 325 10.53 -6.48 -21.42
C VAL A 325 11.31 -7.57 -20.68
N ALA A 326 12.63 -7.49 -20.74
CA ALA A 326 13.48 -8.44 -20.02
C ALA A 326 13.36 -8.20 -18.52
N LEU A 327 13.24 -9.28 -17.74
CA LEU A 327 13.31 -9.21 -16.29
C LEU A 327 14.73 -8.81 -15.86
N ASN A 328 14.84 -7.77 -15.03
CA ASN A 328 16.09 -7.35 -14.36
C ASN A 328 15.90 -7.17 -12.85
N THR A 329 14.71 -7.50 -12.34
CA THR A 329 14.34 -7.34 -10.94
C THR A 329 14.29 -8.70 -10.28
N HIS A 330 14.94 -8.85 -9.13
CA HIS A 330 15.04 -10.14 -8.46
C HIS A 330 14.84 -10.03 -6.94
N PHE A 331 14.41 -11.13 -6.34
CA PHE A 331 14.52 -11.33 -4.90
C PHE A 331 15.83 -12.05 -4.58
N GLY A 332 16.46 -11.67 -3.48
CA GLY A 332 17.70 -12.27 -3.01
C GLY A 332 17.52 -12.98 -1.68
N PRO A 333 18.53 -13.75 -1.21
CA PRO A 333 18.51 -14.36 0.12
C PRO A 333 18.37 -13.37 1.29
N GLY A 334 18.63 -12.08 1.03
CA GLY A 334 18.52 -10.99 2.01
C GLY A 334 17.23 -10.18 1.90
N THR A 335 16.33 -10.50 0.97
CA THR A 335 15.05 -9.80 0.84
C THR A 335 14.18 -10.09 2.06
N GLY A 336 13.74 -9.04 2.75
CA GLY A 336 12.87 -9.11 3.91
C GLY A 336 11.41 -8.74 3.60
N ILE A 337 10.50 -9.18 4.48
CA ILE A 337 9.15 -8.65 4.55
C ILE A 337 9.15 -7.52 5.59
N LEU A 338 8.64 -6.35 5.20
CA LEU A 338 8.30 -5.28 6.12
C LEU A 338 7.08 -5.71 6.93
N MET A 339 7.28 -5.86 8.24
CA MET A 339 6.19 -6.12 9.16
C MET A 339 5.55 -4.79 9.55
N PRO A 340 4.22 -4.73 9.73
CA PRO A 340 3.58 -3.58 10.34
C PRO A 340 4.24 -3.27 11.68
N VAL A 341 4.46 -1.99 11.95
CA VAL A 341 4.78 -1.52 13.29
C VAL A 341 3.51 -1.63 14.12
N GLU A 342 3.21 -2.83 14.63
CA GLU A 342 2.17 -2.97 15.64
C GLU A 342 2.57 -2.10 16.84
N GLU A 343 1.78 -1.08 17.18
CA GLU A 343 1.76 -0.60 18.56
C GLU A 343 1.45 -1.82 19.43
N VAL A 344 2.34 -2.13 20.38
CA VAL A 344 2.22 -3.25 21.30
C VAL A 344 0.93 -3.10 22.11
N ILE A 345 -0.19 -3.55 21.57
CA ILE A 345 -1.40 -3.85 22.33
C ILE A 345 -1.36 -5.35 22.53
N VAL A 346 -0.90 -5.75 23.70
CA VAL A 346 -1.02 -7.12 24.20
C VAL A 346 -2.51 -7.43 24.35
N ALA A 347 -3.14 -7.83 23.26
CA ALA A 347 -4.39 -8.57 23.28
C ALA A 347 -4.05 -9.99 22.88
N ALA A 348 -3.57 -10.76 23.86
CA ALA A 348 -3.69 -12.21 23.83
C ALA A 348 -5.18 -12.56 23.78
N SER A 349 -5.77 -12.50 22.59
CA SER A 349 -6.98 -13.26 22.32
C SER A 349 -6.52 -14.66 21.97
N GLU A 350 -6.80 -15.61 22.87
CA GLU A 350 -6.77 -17.04 22.57
C GLU A 350 -7.89 -17.37 21.57
N GLY A 351 -7.71 -16.91 20.33
CA GLY A 351 -8.54 -17.22 19.18
C GLY A 351 -7.65 -17.61 18.03
N THR A 352 -7.95 -18.73 17.37
CA THR A 352 -7.25 -19.27 16.20
C THR A 352 -7.50 -18.45 14.91
N GLY A 353 -7.49 -17.12 15.03
CA GLY A 353 -7.60 -16.18 13.92
C GLY A 353 -6.29 -15.41 13.80
N GLY A 354 -5.31 -16.02 13.14
CA GLY A 354 -4.02 -15.40 12.87
C GLY A 354 -4.06 -14.69 11.52
N GLY A 355 -3.56 -13.47 11.49
CA GLY A 355 -3.16 -12.76 10.29
C GLY A 355 -2.40 -13.65 9.30
N ALA A 356 -2.46 -13.30 8.03
CA ALA A 356 -1.70 -14.00 7.02
C ALA A 356 -0.21 -13.60 7.08
N GLN A 357 0.69 -14.58 7.00
CA GLN A 357 2.14 -14.35 7.02
C GLN A 357 2.68 -14.40 5.58
N ALA A 358 3.48 -13.41 5.20
CA ALA A 358 4.18 -13.41 3.92
C ALA A 358 5.48 -14.24 3.98
N PHE A 359 5.80 -14.89 2.86
CA PHE A 359 7.00 -15.69 2.64
C PHE A 359 7.73 -15.18 1.40
N VAL A 360 9.06 -15.21 1.40
CA VAL A 360 9.89 -14.93 0.23
C VAL A 360 10.47 -16.25 -0.28
N ASP A 361 10.28 -16.52 -1.57
CA ASP A 361 10.94 -17.60 -2.30
C ASP A 361 11.81 -16.98 -3.41
N ALA A 362 13.01 -16.60 -3.01
CA ALA A 362 13.98 -15.97 -3.89
C ALA A 362 14.47 -16.90 -5.01
N ALA A 363 14.32 -18.22 -4.88
CA ALA A 363 14.72 -19.15 -5.94
C ALA A 363 13.78 -19.09 -7.16
N ASN A 364 12.53 -18.70 -6.93
CA ASN A 364 11.49 -18.58 -7.94
C ASN A 364 11.06 -17.11 -8.18
N ASP A 365 11.84 -16.14 -7.69
CA ASP A 365 11.54 -14.70 -7.79
C ASP A 365 10.09 -14.35 -7.41
N LEU A 366 9.61 -14.93 -6.31
CA LEU A 366 8.27 -14.67 -5.80
C LEU A 366 8.21 -14.46 -4.28
N THR A 367 7.11 -13.86 -3.86
CA THR A 367 6.64 -13.84 -2.47
C THR A 367 5.17 -14.23 -2.46
N TYR A 368 4.73 -14.88 -1.39
CA TYR A 368 3.33 -15.29 -1.27
C TYR A 368 2.84 -15.21 0.17
N MET A 369 1.53 -15.18 0.31
CA MET A 369 0.83 -15.13 1.57
C MET A 369 -0.41 -16.01 1.49
N ASP A 370 -0.66 -16.81 2.52
CA ASP A 370 -1.88 -17.61 2.63
C ASP A 370 -2.93 -16.86 3.46
N VAL A 371 -4.11 -16.59 2.91
CA VAL A 371 -5.22 -15.87 3.56
C VAL A 371 -6.42 -16.78 3.77
N ARG A 372 -7.14 -16.63 4.89
CA ARG A 372 -8.29 -17.49 5.21
C ARG A 372 -9.58 -16.75 4.88
N ILE A 373 -10.41 -17.37 4.05
CA ILE A 373 -11.76 -16.88 3.74
C ILE A 373 -12.78 -17.71 4.52
N LEU A 374 -13.53 -17.05 5.38
CA LEU A 374 -14.56 -17.65 6.22
C LEU A 374 -15.94 -17.61 5.57
N ASN A 375 -16.75 -18.62 5.87
CA ASN A 375 -18.18 -18.56 5.61
C ASN A 375 -18.84 -17.59 6.59
N ARG A 376 -19.69 -16.69 6.10
CA ARG A 376 -20.58 -15.95 6.98
C ARG A 376 -21.75 -16.85 7.36
N SER A 377 -21.77 -17.36 8.58
CA SER A 377 -22.99 -17.93 9.17
C SER A 377 -24.05 -16.82 9.22
N GLY A 378 -25.22 -17.05 8.60
CA GLY A 378 -26.33 -16.13 8.66
C GLY A 378 -26.65 -15.82 10.12
N GLY A 379 -26.75 -14.53 10.46
CA GLY A 379 -27.01 -14.10 11.83
C GLY A 379 -28.19 -14.87 12.40
N SER A 380 -27.96 -15.55 13.52
CA SER A 380 -29.00 -16.19 14.31
C SER A 380 -30.11 -15.16 14.50
N LYS A 381 -31.29 -15.42 13.92
CA LYS A 381 -32.51 -14.71 14.29
C LYS A 381 -32.55 -14.74 15.82
N LYS A 382 -32.59 -13.56 16.45
CA LYS A 382 -32.93 -13.46 17.87
C LYS A 382 -34.15 -14.37 18.09
N PRO A 383 -34.13 -15.29 19.07
CA PRO A 383 -35.31 -16.08 19.36
C PRO A 383 -36.45 -15.10 19.63
N SER A 384 -37.55 -15.25 18.88
CA SER A 384 -38.78 -14.53 19.14
C SER A 384 -39.10 -14.71 20.61
N LYS A 385 -39.25 -13.61 21.35
CA LYS A 385 -39.65 -13.63 22.76
C LYS A 385 -40.87 -14.57 22.89
N LEU A 386 -40.71 -15.63 23.67
CA LEU A 386 -41.82 -16.43 24.16
C LEU A 386 -42.85 -15.48 24.79
N PRO A 387 -44.15 -15.61 24.49
CA PRO A 387 -45.17 -14.78 25.11
C PRO A 387 -45.14 -15.02 26.61
N THR A 388 -44.93 -13.95 27.37
CA THR A 388 -45.05 -13.91 28.82
C THR A 388 -46.49 -14.26 29.21
N LEU A 389 -46.68 -15.36 29.93
CA LEU A 389 -47.90 -15.64 30.68
C LEU A 389 -48.01 -14.59 31.79
N SER A 390 -48.87 -13.59 31.60
CA SER A 390 -49.29 -12.69 32.67
C SER A 390 -50.34 -13.39 33.53
N ASN A 391 -50.08 -13.36 34.83
CA ASN A 391 -50.83 -13.97 35.91
C ASN A 391 -52.32 -13.63 35.94
N TRP A 392 -53.06 -14.68 36.31
CA TRP A 392 -54.26 -14.71 37.14
C TRP A 392 -54.38 -13.53 38.10
N GLY A 393 -55.51 -12.81 38.02
CA GLY A 393 -56.03 -11.96 39.09
C GLY A 393 -57.24 -12.66 39.73
N PHE A 394 -57.15 -12.89 41.04
CA PHE A 394 -58.29 -12.95 41.94
C PHE A 394 -58.63 -11.54 42.42
#